data_AF-A0A350CCD8-F1
#
_entry.id   AF-A0A350CCD8-F1
#
_cell.length_a   1.000
_cell.length_b   1.000
_cell.length_c   1.000
_cell.angle_alpha   90.00
_cell.angle_beta   90.00
_cell.angle_gamma   90.00
#
_symmetry.space_group_name_H-M   'P 1'
#
loop_
_entity.id
_entity.type
_entity.pdbx_description
1 polymer ?
#
loop_
_entity_poly.entity_id
_entity_poly.type
_entity_poly.pdbx_seq_one_letter_code
_entity_poly.pdbx_strand_id
1 'polypeptide(L)'
;MGQNAVLLCVFIAHTEDAMHYSGACRFWNEQLLSVMGFRSAKQLDNARDKAVEAGWLVYDRPGNRTVGRYWVTVPEQFADLSDSPMGENGPATTGNHSPIHSGIHSTIHSEFDPNTARIGHELRNESGTNQGVSSVPVPDPIPSPVPAGADPERPTGKIGGGHEDIIIPESLNDPECRHVAKTWFQYLREKHLDERSPENSATQLQEWWRQMARKGRDKFLRDVRGSISHGWKTIRDVDDAGTSKGGQVRSAQPDTDPDFLRAVQVCKEFPSGSDFDREKRESTLGPELIRIVRKMTSARLAECDKFTQKQLAAEWTIVREGMK
;
A
#
# COMPACT_ATOMS: atom_id res chain seq x y z
N MET A 1 1.61 13.10 -14.21
CA MET A 1 0.95 12.40 -13.09
C MET A 1 0.73 10.93 -13.46
N GLY A 2 0.91 9.97 -12.55
CA GLY A 2 0.75 8.52 -12.83
C GLY A 2 -0.63 7.99 -12.45
N GLN A 3 -1.02 6.78 -12.93
CA GLN A 3 -2.34 6.18 -12.71
C GLN A 3 -2.80 6.18 -11.24
N ASN A 4 -1.93 5.75 -10.33
CA ASN A 4 -2.26 5.70 -8.89
C ASN A 4 -2.54 7.08 -8.28
N ALA A 5 -1.84 8.11 -8.76
CA ALA A 5 -2.05 9.48 -8.30
C ALA A 5 -3.38 10.04 -8.82
N VAL A 6 -3.72 9.77 -10.10
CA VAL A 6 -5.02 10.12 -10.69
C VAL A 6 -6.16 9.46 -9.91
N LEU A 7 -6.07 8.16 -9.67
CA LEU A 7 -7.10 7.44 -8.91
C LEU A 7 -7.25 7.99 -7.50
N LEU A 8 -6.15 8.34 -6.84
CA LEU A 8 -6.20 8.98 -5.51
C LEU A 8 -6.96 10.31 -5.57
N CYS A 9 -6.63 11.19 -6.52
CA CYS A 9 -7.34 12.46 -6.71
C CYS A 9 -8.84 12.26 -6.96
N VAL A 10 -9.21 11.33 -7.86
CA VAL A 10 -10.61 11.02 -8.18
C VAL A 10 -11.37 10.54 -6.94
N PHE A 11 -10.76 9.65 -6.16
CA PHE A 11 -11.37 9.15 -4.93
C PHE A 11 -11.58 10.25 -3.89
N ILE A 12 -10.57 11.12 -3.69
CA ILE A 12 -10.70 12.26 -2.77
C ILE A 12 -11.77 13.24 -3.27
N ALA A 13 -11.78 13.60 -4.55
CA ALA A 13 -12.78 14.50 -5.13
C ALA A 13 -14.21 13.98 -4.96
N HIS A 14 -14.47 12.69 -5.20
CA HIS A 14 -15.78 12.09 -4.93
C HIS A 14 -16.16 12.11 -3.45
N THR A 15 -15.17 11.97 -2.56
CA THR A 15 -15.43 12.05 -1.12
C THR A 15 -15.75 13.49 -0.70
N GLU A 16 -15.05 14.47 -1.26
CA GLU A 16 -15.35 15.90 -1.03
C GLU A 16 -16.75 16.25 -1.50
N ASP A 17 -17.14 15.79 -2.69
CA ASP A 17 -18.48 15.97 -3.24
C ASP A 17 -19.56 15.35 -2.33
N ALA A 18 -19.33 14.12 -1.85
CA ALA A 18 -20.22 13.46 -0.89
C ALA A 18 -20.29 14.20 0.47
N MET A 19 -19.26 14.96 0.84
CA MET A 19 -19.21 15.82 2.01
C MET A 19 -19.70 17.26 1.72
N HIS A 20 -20.22 17.53 0.53
CA HIS A 20 -20.64 18.85 0.05
C HIS A 20 -19.55 19.92 0.21
N TYR A 21 -18.28 19.54 0.01
CA TYR A 21 -17.12 20.43 0.12
C TYR A 21 -17.04 21.18 1.46
N SER A 22 -17.60 20.60 2.53
CA SER A 22 -17.64 21.20 3.88
C SER A 22 -16.27 21.30 4.56
N GLY A 23 -15.25 20.65 3.99
CA GLY A 23 -13.86 20.74 4.42
C GLY A 23 -13.04 19.54 3.97
N ALA A 24 -11.77 19.52 4.39
CA ALA A 24 -10.82 18.47 4.01
C ALA A 24 -11.27 17.07 4.47
N CYS A 25 -11.21 16.10 3.55
CA CYS A 25 -11.44 14.69 3.83
C CYS A 25 -10.36 14.15 4.78
N ARG A 26 -10.77 13.27 5.69
CA ARG A 26 -9.89 12.72 6.74
C ARG A 26 -9.77 11.22 6.60
N PHE A 27 -8.55 10.74 6.38
CA PHE A 27 -8.29 9.31 6.25
C PHE A 27 -7.05 8.85 7.03
N TRP A 28 -7.16 7.68 7.63
CA TRP A 28 -6.00 6.90 8.04
C TRP A 28 -5.33 6.25 6.83
N ASN A 29 -4.01 6.08 6.86
CA ASN A 29 -3.28 5.46 5.75
C ASN A 29 -3.83 4.07 5.42
N GLU A 30 -4.17 3.27 6.43
CA GLU A 30 -4.70 1.91 6.27
C GLU A 30 -6.03 1.88 5.50
N GLN A 31 -6.88 2.89 5.70
CA GLN A 31 -8.15 3.02 4.96
C GLN A 31 -7.88 3.27 3.47
N LEU A 32 -7.01 4.24 3.16
CA LEU A 32 -6.65 4.52 1.77
C LEU A 32 -5.92 3.36 1.12
N LEU A 33 -5.03 2.66 1.83
CA LEU A 33 -4.34 1.48 1.29
C LEU A 33 -5.34 0.40 0.87
N SER A 34 -6.32 0.12 1.73
CA SER A 34 -7.36 -0.89 1.47
C SER A 34 -8.27 -0.50 0.31
N VAL A 35 -8.83 0.71 0.35
CA VAL A 35 -9.81 1.19 -0.66
C VAL A 35 -9.16 1.37 -2.03
N MET A 36 -7.93 1.88 -2.09
CA MET A 36 -7.22 2.11 -3.34
C MET A 36 -6.47 0.88 -3.87
N GLY A 37 -6.48 -0.23 -3.12
CA GLY A 37 -5.77 -1.46 -3.50
C GLY A 37 -4.24 -1.31 -3.50
N PHE A 38 -3.69 -0.38 -2.73
CA PHE A 38 -2.24 -0.21 -2.60
C PHE A 38 -1.65 -1.32 -1.73
N ARG A 39 -0.56 -1.94 -2.21
CA ARG A 39 0.07 -3.07 -1.52
C ARG A 39 1.06 -2.64 -0.43
N SER A 40 1.39 -1.35 -0.36
CA SER A 40 2.35 -0.82 0.61
C SER A 40 2.16 0.68 0.84
N ALA A 41 2.55 1.15 2.03
CA ALA A 41 2.57 2.58 2.37
C ALA A 41 3.39 3.40 1.36
N LYS A 42 4.53 2.88 0.91
CA LYS A 42 5.40 3.53 -0.09
C LYS A 42 4.68 3.81 -1.41
N GLN A 43 3.79 2.92 -1.86
CA GLN A 43 3.02 3.16 -3.09
C GLN A 43 2.03 4.32 -2.93
N LEU A 44 1.40 4.42 -1.76
CA LEU A 44 0.51 5.52 -1.41
C LEU A 44 1.27 6.84 -1.28
N ASP A 45 2.43 6.84 -0.62
CA ASP A 45 3.29 8.02 -0.50
C ASP A 45 3.74 8.51 -1.89
N ASN A 46 4.25 7.61 -2.74
CA ASN A 46 4.59 7.94 -4.12
C ASN A 46 3.41 8.49 -4.94
N ALA A 47 2.18 8.03 -4.67
CA ALA A 47 0.99 8.54 -5.34
C ALA A 47 0.62 9.93 -4.84
N ARG A 48 0.73 10.18 -3.52
CA ARG A 48 0.54 11.50 -2.92
C ARG A 48 1.57 12.49 -3.46
N ASP A 49 2.85 12.16 -3.40
CA ASP A 49 3.93 13.06 -3.82
C ASP A 49 3.71 13.50 -5.28
N LYS A 50 3.37 12.56 -6.18
CA LYS A 50 3.08 12.87 -7.58
C LYS A 50 1.83 13.72 -7.78
N ALA A 51 0.81 13.58 -6.93
CA ALA A 51 -0.42 14.37 -7.02
C ALA A 51 -0.21 15.78 -6.45
N VAL A 52 0.52 15.89 -5.35
CA VAL A 52 0.91 17.15 -4.68
C VAL A 52 1.86 17.95 -5.57
N GLU A 53 2.90 17.32 -6.10
CA GLU A 53 3.85 17.94 -7.03
C GLU A 53 3.15 18.48 -8.29
N ALA A 54 2.14 17.76 -8.78
CA ALA A 54 1.36 18.19 -9.93
C ALA A 54 0.29 19.26 -9.61
N GLY A 55 0.15 19.67 -8.34
CA GLY A 55 -0.80 20.69 -7.89
C GLY A 55 -2.27 20.24 -7.84
N TRP A 56 -2.55 18.94 -7.95
CA TRP A 56 -3.90 18.39 -7.98
C TRP A 56 -4.43 17.96 -6.61
N LEU A 57 -3.54 17.79 -5.64
CA LEU A 57 -3.87 17.33 -4.29
C LEU A 57 -3.14 18.18 -3.27
N VAL A 58 -3.86 18.61 -2.24
CA VAL A 58 -3.24 19.12 -1.03
C VAL A 58 -3.36 18.07 0.06
N TYR A 59 -2.23 17.81 0.72
CA TYR A 59 -2.12 16.84 1.79
C TYR A 59 -1.48 17.48 3.02
N ASP A 60 -2.21 17.46 4.13
CA ASP A 60 -1.72 17.94 5.43
C ASP A 60 -1.76 16.81 6.46
N ARG A 61 -0.64 16.64 7.17
CA ARG A 61 -0.54 15.70 8.28
C ARG A 61 0.38 16.23 9.38
N PRO A 62 -0.18 16.67 10.53
CA PRO A 62 0.62 17.27 11.59
C PRO A 62 1.52 16.27 12.34
N GLY A 63 1.30 14.95 12.23
CA GLY A 63 2.21 13.97 12.80
C GLY A 63 1.96 12.52 12.38
N ASN A 64 2.91 11.64 12.70
CA ASN A 64 2.89 10.24 12.27
C ASN A 64 1.72 9.41 12.83
N ARG A 65 1.06 9.88 13.89
CA ARG A 65 -0.10 9.22 14.52
C ARG A 65 -1.39 10.03 14.36
N THR A 66 -1.39 11.05 13.50
CA THR A 66 -2.60 11.81 13.21
C THR A 66 -3.23 11.33 11.91
N VAL A 67 -4.54 11.53 11.79
CA VAL A 67 -5.28 11.34 10.55
C VAL A 67 -4.76 12.32 9.49
N GLY A 68 -4.64 11.87 8.23
CA GLY A 68 -4.26 12.73 7.12
C GLY A 68 -5.46 13.52 6.63
N ARG A 69 -5.24 14.79 6.27
CA ARG A 69 -6.25 15.68 5.67
C ARG A 69 -5.95 15.85 4.19
N TYR A 70 -6.97 15.72 3.35
CA TYR A 70 -6.86 15.76 1.90
C TYR A 70 -7.94 16.64 1.30
N TRP A 71 -7.59 17.38 0.26
CA TRP A 71 -8.54 18.04 -0.64
C TRP A 71 -7.90 18.19 -2.01
N VAL A 72 -8.70 18.17 -3.07
CA VAL A 72 -8.22 18.39 -4.43
C VAL A 72 -8.21 19.88 -4.76
N THR A 73 -7.31 20.26 -5.64
CA THR A 73 -7.20 21.62 -6.19
C THR A 73 -7.10 21.54 -7.70
N VAL A 74 -7.52 22.60 -8.37
CA VAL A 74 -7.27 22.78 -9.80
C VAL A 74 -5.95 23.54 -9.94
N PRO A 75 -4.91 22.98 -10.56
CA PRO A 75 -3.67 23.71 -10.79
C PRO A 75 -3.93 24.99 -11.59
N GLU A 76 -3.19 26.07 -11.31
CA GLU A 76 -3.44 27.41 -11.87
C GLU A 76 -3.43 27.42 -13.41
N GLN A 77 -2.54 26.63 -14.03
CA GLN A 77 -2.48 26.45 -15.50
C GLN A 77 -3.76 25.85 -16.13
N PHE A 78 -4.68 25.34 -15.32
CA PHE A 78 -5.95 24.74 -15.70
C PHE A 78 -7.15 25.53 -15.14
N ALA A 79 -6.94 26.64 -14.45
CA ALA A 79 -8.03 27.44 -13.86
C ALA A 79 -8.99 28.02 -14.91
N ASP A 80 -8.51 28.21 -16.14
CA ASP A 80 -9.30 28.74 -17.26
C ASP A 80 -10.11 27.66 -18.00
N LEU A 81 -9.96 26.37 -17.65
CA LEU A 81 -10.80 25.32 -18.23
C LEU A 81 -12.23 25.49 -17.71
N SER A 82 -13.16 25.70 -18.65
CA SER A 82 -14.57 25.84 -18.29
C SER A 82 -15.13 24.51 -17.77
N ASP A 83 -15.72 24.55 -16.58
CA ASP A 83 -16.49 23.44 -16.00
C ASP A 83 -17.87 23.24 -16.67
N SER A 84 -18.14 23.96 -17.76
CA SER A 84 -19.43 23.84 -18.46
C SER A 84 -19.57 22.46 -19.09
N PRO A 85 -20.74 21.80 -18.95
CA PRO A 85 -20.99 20.52 -19.61
C PRO A 85 -20.79 20.71 -21.11
N MET A 86 -19.89 19.92 -21.69
CA MET A 86 -19.68 19.87 -23.13
C MET A 86 -20.93 19.26 -23.80
N GLY A 87 -22.01 20.03 -23.97
CA GLY A 87 -23.23 19.51 -24.58
C GLY A 87 -24.49 20.37 -24.57
N GLU A 88 -24.58 21.47 -23.81
CA GLU A 88 -25.85 22.23 -23.71
C GLU A 88 -25.90 23.51 -24.56
N ASN A 89 -25.03 23.63 -25.56
CA ASN A 89 -25.24 24.61 -26.62
C ASN A 89 -26.18 24.01 -27.67
N GLY A 90 -27.49 24.25 -27.45
CA GLY A 90 -28.50 24.22 -28.50
C GLY A 90 -28.11 25.09 -29.71
N PRO A 91 -28.85 24.96 -30.84
CA PRO A 91 -28.37 25.32 -32.17
C PRO A 91 -27.92 26.77 -32.27
N ALA A 92 -26.73 26.94 -32.83
CA ALA A 92 -26.09 28.20 -33.16
C ALA A 92 -27.08 29.20 -33.79
N THR A 93 -27.42 30.24 -33.05
CA THR A 93 -27.98 31.46 -33.64
C THR A 93 -26.83 32.31 -34.17
N THR A 94 -27.05 32.87 -35.36
CA THR A 94 -26.27 33.93 -36.02
C THR A 94 -24.99 33.54 -36.79
N GLY A 95 -25.19 32.80 -37.89
CA GLY A 95 -24.34 32.90 -39.07
C GLY A 95 -25.09 33.60 -40.21
N ASN A 96 -24.92 34.92 -40.35
CA ASN A 96 -25.31 35.65 -41.55
C ASN A 96 -24.35 35.26 -42.69
N HIS A 97 -24.72 34.26 -43.48
CA HIS A 97 -24.14 34.05 -44.81
C HIS A 97 -25.26 33.84 -45.83
N SER A 98 -25.24 34.69 -46.86
CA SER A 98 -26.17 34.70 -47.99
C SER A 98 -26.08 33.41 -48.83
N PRO A 99 -27.14 33.07 -49.60
CA PRO A 99 -27.36 31.74 -50.14
C PRO A 99 -26.75 31.58 -51.54
N ILE A 100 -25.98 30.52 -51.77
CA ILE A 100 -25.76 29.96 -53.12
C ILE A 100 -25.98 28.45 -53.08
N HIS A 101 -27.22 28.11 -53.43
CA HIS A 101 -27.66 27.07 -54.36
C HIS A 101 -27.10 25.62 -54.34
N SER A 102 -28.06 24.70 -54.23
CA SER A 102 -28.10 23.27 -54.68
C SER A 102 -27.29 22.24 -53.88
N GLY A 103 -27.85 21.10 -53.46
CA GLY A 103 -29.19 20.54 -53.62
C GLY A 103 -29.22 19.12 -53.06
N ILE A 104 -30.42 18.55 -53.03
CA ILE A 104 -30.80 17.16 -52.67
C ILE A 104 -31.44 17.01 -51.28
N HIS A 105 -32.74 17.30 -51.29
CA HIS A 105 -33.85 16.58 -50.66
C HIS A 105 -33.52 15.34 -49.82
N SER A 106 -33.95 15.35 -48.55
CA SER A 106 -34.71 14.23 -48.00
C SER A 106 -35.74 14.76 -46.99
N THR A 107 -36.98 14.43 -47.28
CA THR A 107 -38.22 14.88 -46.67
C THR A 107 -38.55 14.01 -45.47
N ILE A 108 -38.58 14.55 -44.26
CA ILE A 108 -39.36 13.99 -43.15
C ILE A 108 -40.18 15.13 -42.54
N HIS A 109 -41.48 15.11 -42.85
CA HIS A 109 -42.47 16.01 -42.30
C HIS A 109 -42.62 15.78 -40.80
N SER A 110 -42.30 16.81 -40.01
CA SER A 110 -42.76 16.99 -38.65
C SER A 110 -44.10 17.71 -38.71
N GLU A 111 -45.19 17.00 -38.42
CA GLU A 111 -46.46 17.62 -38.06
C GLU A 111 -46.41 17.90 -36.55
N PHE A 112 -46.25 19.19 -36.22
CA PHE A 112 -46.41 19.72 -34.88
C PHE A 112 -47.82 20.30 -34.79
N ASP A 113 -48.67 19.65 -34.01
CA ASP A 113 -50.06 20.01 -33.76
C ASP A 113 -50.12 21.13 -32.70
N PRO A 114 -50.61 22.35 -33.01
CA PRO A 114 -50.50 23.50 -32.11
C PRO A 114 -51.75 23.69 -31.25
N ASN A 115 -52.31 22.61 -30.69
CA ASN A 115 -53.58 22.72 -29.96
C ASN A 115 -53.69 21.81 -28.73
N THR A 116 -52.74 21.90 -27.79
CA THR A 116 -53.03 21.47 -26.41
C THR A 116 -52.43 22.44 -25.40
N ALA A 117 -53.28 23.39 -25.00
CA ALA A 117 -53.03 24.28 -23.89
C ALA A 117 -52.99 23.50 -22.55
N ARG A 118 -52.03 23.90 -21.70
CA ARG A 118 -52.13 24.00 -20.23
C ARG A 118 -53.07 23.02 -19.51
N ILE A 119 -52.48 21.96 -18.95
CA ILE A 119 -52.82 21.38 -17.64
C ILE A 119 -51.46 20.93 -17.07
N GLY A 120 -50.90 21.48 -16.01
CA GLY A 120 -51.51 21.69 -14.70
C GLY A 120 -50.99 20.60 -13.77
N HIS A 121 -49.83 20.88 -13.17
CA HIS A 121 -49.34 20.40 -11.87
C HIS A 121 -50.20 19.34 -11.13
N GLU A 122 -49.72 18.11 -11.04
CA GLU A 122 -49.90 17.12 -9.95
C GLU A 122 -49.67 15.72 -10.51
N LEU A 123 -48.56 15.08 -10.14
CA LEU A 123 -48.37 13.63 -10.00
C LEU A 123 -46.91 13.44 -9.56
N ARG A 124 -46.62 13.97 -8.37
CA ARG A 124 -45.51 13.52 -7.55
C ARG A 124 -46.09 12.41 -6.67
N ASN A 125 -45.34 11.34 -6.53
CA ASN A 125 -45.52 10.21 -5.61
C ASN A 125 -46.17 8.98 -6.28
N GLU A 126 -45.60 7.82 -5.97
CA GLU A 126 -46.04 6.46 -6.34
C GLU A 126 -45.45 5.85 -7.61
N SER A 127 -44.18 5.46 -7.52
CA SER A 127 -43.69 4.18 -8.10
C SER A 127 -42.38 3.79 -7.42
N GLY A 128 -42.51 3.33 -6.17
CA GLY A 128 -41.52 2.47 -5.54
C GLY A 128 -41.79 1.01 -5.91
N THR A 129 -40.74 0.19 -5.78
CA THR A 129 -40.72 -1.27 -5.87
C THR A 129 -41.07 -1.87 -7.24
N ASN A 130 -40.04 -2.16 -8.06
CA ASN A 130 -39.83 -3.44 -8.80
C ASN A 130 -38.83 -3.30 -9.96
N GLN A 131 -37.60 -2.84 -9.70
CA GLN A 131 -36.49 -3.02 -10.65
C GLN A 131 -35.26 -3.55 -9.90
N GLY A 132 -34.85 -4.77 -10.22
CA GLY A 132 -33.68 -5.41 -9.64
C GLY A 132 -33.72 -6.94 -9.60
N VAL A 133 -34.40 -7.62 -10.53
CA VAL A 133 -34.14 -9.04 -10.74
C VAL A 133 -32.85 -9.15 -11.55
N SER A 134 -31.79 -9.57 -10.85
CA SER A 134 -30.44 -9.76 -11.38
C SER A 134 -30.45 -10.65 -12.63
N SER A 135 -29.99 -10.11 -13.75
CA SER A 135 -29.79 -10.85 -15.02
C SER A 135 -28.46 -11.62 -15.01
N VAL A 136 -28.16 -12.30 -13.90
CA VAL A 136 -26.99 -13.19 -13.82
C VAL A 136 -27.50 -14.62 -13.96
N PRO A 137 -27.11 -15.36 -15.01
CA PRO A 137 -27.43 -16.77 -15.11
C PRO A 137 -26.76 -17.52 -13.95
N VAL A 138 -27.57 -18.25 -13.18
CA VAL A 138 -27.09 -19.18 -12.15
C VAL A 138 -26.31 -20.29 -12.86
N PRO A 139 -25.03 -20.53 -12.56
CA PRO A 139 -24.34 -21.70 -13.10
C PRO A 139 -24.90 -22.96 -12.43
N ASP A 140 -25.53 -23.82 -13.21
CA ASP A 140 -25.93 -25.18 -12.81
C ASP A 140 -24.69 -25.99 -12.40
N PRO A 141 -24.69 -26.64 -11.22
CA PRO A 141 -23.66 -27.60 -10.86
C PRO A 141 -24.10 -28.98 -11.37
N ILE A 142 -23.90 -29.24 -12.67
CA ILE A 142 -23.91 -30.62 -13.17
C ILE A 142 -22.48 -30.95 -13.61
N PRO A 143 -21.74 -31.79 -12.87
CA PRO A 143 -20.43 -32.24 -13.32
C PRO A 143 -20.60 -33.05 -14.61
N SER A 144 -19.95 -32.61 -15.69
CA SER A 144 -19.85 -33.38 -16.92
C SER A 144 -19.08 -34.68 -16.64
N PRO A 145 -19.60 -35.86 -17.03
CA PRO A 145 -18.83 -37.09 -16.96
C PRO A 145 -17.67 -37.02 -17.96
N VAL A 146 -16.46 -37.19 -17.45
CA VAL A 146 -15.24 -37.32 -18.26
C VAL A 146 -15.40 -38.52 -19.20
N PRO A 147 -15.10 -38.40 -20.51
CA PRO A 147 -15.12 -39.53 -21.42
C PRO A 147 -14.04 -40.54 -21.01
N ALA A 148 -14.44 -41.81 -20.92
CA ALA A 148 -13.54 -42.93 -20.69
C ALA A 148 -12.58 -43.07 -21.89
N GLY A 149 -11.29 -42.78 -21.70
CA GLY A 149 -10.28 -43.05 -22.73
C GLY A 149 -9.01 -42.19 -22.77
N ALA A 150 -8.70 -41.37 -21.77
CA ALA A 150 -7.43 -40.63 -21.74
C ALA A 150 -6.36 -41.38 -20.92
N ASP A 151 -5.56 -42.15 -21.65
CA ASP A 151 -4.17 -42.61 -21.45
C ASP A 151 -3.50 -42.42 -20.05
N PRO A 152 -3.15 -43.50 -19.31
CA PRO A 152 -2.58 -43.42 -17.97
C PRO A 152 -1.06 -43.59 -17.95
N GLU A 153 -0.28 -42.78 -18.67
CA GLU A 153 1.18 -42.74 -18.47
C GLU A 153 1.72 -41.31 -18.51
N ARG A 154 1.41 -40.53 -17.47
CA ARG A 154 2.22 -39.35 -17.09
C ARG A 154 2.62 -39.51 -15.63
N PRO A 155 3.92 -39.45 -15.28
CA PRO A 155 4.37 -39.75 -13.92
C PRO A 155 4.00 -38.59 -12.99
N THR A 156 2.80 -38.67 -12.39
CA THR A 156 2.44 -37.94 -11.17
C THR A 156 3.28 -38.52 -10.03
N GLY A 157 4.50 -38.00 -9.89
CA GLY A 157 5.40 -38.44 -8.82
C GLY A 157 4.75 -38.25 -7.45
N LYS A 158 4.45 -39.36 -6.78
CA LYS A 158 3.98 -39.40 -5.40
C LYS A 158 5.03 -38.77 -4.48
N ILE A 159 4.64 -37.69 -3.81
CA ILE A 159 5.35 -37.17 -2.64
C ILE A 159 4.39 -37.33 -1.48
N GLY A 160 4.86 -38.04 -0.44
CA GLY A 160 4.03 -38.56 0.64
C GLY A 160 3.14 -37.50 1.29
N GLY A 161 1.96 -37.95 1.73
CA GLY A 161 0.93 -37.11 2.36
C GLY A 161 -0.33 -37.01 1.51
N GLY A 162 -0.99 -38.14 1.21
CA GLY A 162 -2.43 -38.27 0.91
C GLY A 162 -3.14 -37.35 -0.10
N HIS A 163 -2.45 -36.47 -0.81
CA HIS A 163 -3.05 -35.45 -1.66
C HIS A 163 -2.75 -35.77 -3.13
N GLU A 164 -3.67 -36.50 -3.76
CA GLU A 164 -3.47 -37.06 -5.11
C GLU A 164 -3.46 -35.99 -6.23
N ASP A 165 -3.81 -34.73 -5.94
CA ASP A 165 -4.02 -33.68 -6.94
C ASP A 165 -2.98 -32.54 -6.95
N ILE A 166 -1.83 -32.70 -6.28
CA ILE A 166 -0.82 -31.62 -6.24
C ILE A 166 -0.05 -31.54 -7.57
N ILE A 167 -0.43 -30.55 -8.38
CA ILE A 167 0.27 -30.22 -9.63
C ILE A 167 1.58 -29.51 -9.29
N ILE A 168 2.69 -30.24 -9.40
CA ILE A 168 4.05 -29.68 -9.31
C ILE A 168 4.37 -29.03 -10.67
N PRO A 169 4.72 -27.73 -10.71
CA PRO A 169 5.08 -27.06 -11.95
C PRO A 169 6.24 -27.75 -12.66
N GLU A 170 6.17 -27.84 -13.99
CA GLU A 170 7.13 -28.58 -14.82
C GLU A 170 8.58 -28.13 -14.61
N SER A 171 8.79 -26.83 -14.38
CA SER A 171 10.11 -26.25 -14.07
C SER A 171 10.77 -26.81 -12.81
N LEU A 172 10.00 -27.39 -11.89
CA LEU A 172 10.45 -27.99 -10.64
C LEU A 172 10.07 -29.47 -10.53
N ASN A 173 9.48 -30.04 -11.60
CA ASN A 173 9.10 -31.45 -11.67
C ASN A 173 10.29 -32.35 -12.00
N ASP A 174 11.42 -32.07 -11.35
CA ASP A 174 12.69 -32.76 -11.50
C ASP A 174 12.95 -33.63 -10.25
N PRO A 175 13.50 -34.86 -10.38
CA PRO A 175 13.78 -35.72 -9.23
C PRO A 175 14.64 -35.05 -8.16
N GLU A 176 15.60 -34.20 -8.56
CA GLU A 176 16.47 -33.47 -7.63
C GLU A 176 15.68 -32.43 -6.83
N CYS A 177 14.83 -31.62 -7.48
CA CYS A 177 14.00 -30.62 -6.82
C CYS A 177 13.02 -31.25 -5.83
N ARG A 178 12.42 -32.39 -6.20
CA ARG A 178 11.51 -33.16 -5.34
C ARG A 178 12.24 -33.73 -4.12
N HIS A 179 13.46 -34.22 -4.29
CA HIS A 179 14.29 -34.70 -3.19
C HIS A 179 14.64 -33.57 -2.22
N VAL A 180 15.12 -32.43 -2.74
CA VAL A 180 15.50 -31.27 -1.94
C VAL A 180 14.32 -30.68 -1.17
N ALA A 181 13.13 -30.64 -1.77
CA ALA A 181 11.90 -30.24 -1.07
C ALA A 181 11.58 -31.18 0.11
N LYS A 182 11.62 -32.51 -0.11
CA LYS A 182 11.41 -33.51 0.95
C LYS A 182 12.41 -33.35 2.09
N THR A 183 13.69 -33.12 1.78
CA THR A 183 14.73 -32.89 2.79
C THR A 183 14.43 -31.65 3.63
N TRP A 184 13.93 -30.57 3.01
CA TRP A 184 13.54 -29.37 3.73
C TRP A 184 12.33 -29.57 4.65
N PHE A 185 11.31 -30.30 4.19
CA PHE A 185 10.17 -30.65 5.03
C PHE A 185 10.58 -31.55 6.21
N GLN A 186 11.48 -32.50 5.98
CA GLN A 186 12.07 -33.31 7.06
C GLN A 186 12.84 -32.44 8.05
N TYR A 187 13.65 -31.49 7.57
CA TYR A 187 14.36 -30.54 8.42
C TYR A 187 13.40 -29.71 9.31
N LEU A 188 12.26 -29.27 8.78
CA LEU A 188 11.25 -28.56 9.59
C LEU A 188 10.69 -29.43 10.70
N ARG A 189 10.41 -30.72 10.42
CA ARG A 189 9.94 -31.68 11.43
C ARG A 189 10.99 -31.93 12.51
N GLU A 190 12.26 -32.13 12.12
CA GLU A 190 13.38 -32.31 13.06
C GLU A 190 13.63 -31.08 13.95
N LYS A 191 13.23 -29.88 13.50
CA LYS A 191 13.31 -28.63 14.27
C LYS A 191 12.05 -28.27 15.05
N HIS A 192 11.04 -29.15 15.08
CA HIS A 192 9.72 -28.88 15.68
C HIS A 192 9.07 -27.61 15.12
N LEU A 193 9.23 -27.36 13.82
CA LEU A 193 8.62 -26.27 13.07
C LEU A 193 7.49 -26.79 12.17
N ASP A 194 6.79 -27.83 12.63
CA ASP A 194 5.75 -28.52 11.88
C ASP A 194 4.65 -27.55 11.41
N GLU A 195 4.28 -26.56 12.23
CA GLU A 195 3.32 -25.50 11.88
C GLU A 195 3.69 -24.70 10.62
N ARG A 196 4.98 -24.67 10.26
CA ARG A 196 5.50 -23.97 9.08
C ARG A 196 5.66 -24.87 7.86
N SER A 197 5.42 -26.17 8.02
CA SER A 197 5.48 -27.12 6.91
C SER A 197 4.31 -26.90 5.95
N PRO A 198 4.57 -26.67 4.65
CA PRO A 198 3.52 -26.60 3.64
C PRO A 198 2.77 -27.92 3.48
N GLU A 199 3.34 -29.05 3.91
CA GLU A 199 2.73 -30.39 3.81
C GLU A 199 1.46 -30.54 4.66
N ASN A 200 1.17 -29.61 5.58
CA ASN A 200 -0.01 -29.68 6.45
C ASN A 200 -1.33 -29.38 5.71
N SER A 201 -1.26 -28.80 4.51
CA SER A 201 -2.44 -28.44 3.72
C SER A 201 -2.13 -28.54 2.23
N ALA A 202 -2.98 -29.27 1.48
CA ALA A 202 -2.87 -29.37 0.02
C ALA A 202 -2.82 -27.99 -0.66
N THR A 203 -3.62 -27.03 -0.20
CA THR A 203 -3.65 -25.66 -0.73
C THR A 203 -2.35 -24.92 -0.46
N GLN A 204 -1.79 -25.06 0.74
CA GLN A 204 -0.51 -24.42 1.10
C GLN A 204 0.65 -25.04 0.33
N LEU A 205 0.66 -26.37 0.17
CA LEU A 205 1.67 -27.07 -0.60
C LEU A 205 1.62 -26.70 -2.09
N GLN A 206 0.41 -26.56 -2.67
CA GLN A 206 0.23 -26.14 -4.05
C GLN A 206 0.72 -24.69 -4.28
N GLU A 207 0.36 -23.75 -3.41
CA GLU A 207 0.82 -22.36 -3.55
C GLU A 207 2.32 -22.24 -3.26
N TRP A 208 2.86 -23.05 -2.34
CA TRP A 208 4.29 -23.13 -2.10
C TRP A 208 5.05 -23.56 -3.36
N TRP A 209 4.59 -24.62 -4.05
CA TRP A 209 5.19 -25.05 -5.32
C TRP A 209 5.09 -23.97 -6.40
N ARG A 210 3.96 -23.26 -6.51
CA ARG A 210 3.82 -22.12 -7.44
C ARG A 210 4.79 -20.99 -7.12
N GLN A 211 4.97 -20.65 -5.84
CA GLN A 211 5.93 -19.62 -5.42
C GLN A 211 7.37 -20.04 -5.72
N MET A 212 7.73 -21.28 -5.43
CA MET A 212 9.07 -21.79 -5.72
C MET A 212 9.34 -21.85 -7.23
N ALA A 213 8.33 -22.19 -8.04
CA ALA A 213 8.48 -22.21 -9.50
C ALA A 213 8.81 -20.84 -10.09
N ARG A 214 8.30 -19.74 -9.50
CA ARG A 214 8.63 -18.37 -9.92
C ARG A 214 10.12 -18.04 -9.75
N LYS A 215 10.84 -18.71 -8.84
CA LYS A 215 12.28 -18.51 -8.64
C LYS A 215 13.15 -19.21 -9.69
N GLY A 216 12.61 -20.25 -10.34
CA GLY A 216 13.36 -21.14 -11.22
C GLY A 216 14.14 -22.22 -10.47
N ARG A 217 14.50 -23.28 -11.19
CA ARG A 217 15.11 -24.52 -10.68
C ARG A 217 16.39 -24.28 -9.86
N ASP A 218 17.37 -23.62 -10.44
CA ASP A 218 18.70 -23.52 -9.84
C ASP A 218 18.71 -22.64 -8.58
N LYS A 219 17.89 -21.58 -8.58
CA LYS A 219 17.70 -20.69 -7.43
C LYS A 219 16.95 -21.40 -6.31
N PHE A 220 15.92 -22.18 -6.64
CA PHE A 220 15.21 -23.01 -5.67
C PHE A 220 16.15 -24.00 -4.97
N LEU A 221 16.95 -24.77 -5.72
CA LEU A 221 17.88 -25.75 -5.14
C LEU A 221 18.89 -25.08 -4.20
N ARG A 222 19.44 -23.93 -4.61
CA ARG A 222 20.38 -23.13 -3.81
C ARG A 222 19.73 -22.61 -2.53
N ASP A 223 18.56 -21.98 -2.63
CA ASP A 223 17.88 -21.34 -1.51
C ASP A 223 17.41 -22.35 -0.47
N VAL A 224 16.96 -23.53 -0.90
CA VAL A 224 16.55 -24.60 0.03
C VAL A 224 17.77 -25.14 0.78
N ARG A 225 18.87 -25.44 0.09
CA ARG A 225 20.13 -25.88 0.72
C ARG A 225 20.69 -24.81 1.65
N GLY A 226 20.58 -23.54 1.25
CA GLY A 226 20.91 -22.37 2.06
C GLY A 226 20.05 -22.28 3.34
N SER A 227 18.74 -22.46 3.22
CA SER A 227 17.82 -22.46 4.36
C SER A 227 18.18 -23.53 5.39
N ILE A 228 18.53 -24.74 4.96
CA ILE A 228 18.91 -25.84 5.86
C ILE A 228 20.24 -25.53 6.55
N SER A 229 21.26 -25.13 5.78
CA SER A 229 22.60 -24.83 6.31
C SER A 229 22.62 -23.67 7.30
N HIS A 230 21.80 -22.64 7.09
CA HIS A 230 21.72 -21.47 7.97
C HIS A 230 20.68 -21.59 9.09
N GLY A 231 19.98 -22.72 9.18
CA GLY A 231 18.98 -22.95 10.21
C GLY A 231 17.71 -22.10 10.08
N TRP A 232 17.37 -21.67 8.86
CA TRP A 232 16.23 -20.78 8.65
C TRP A 232 14.89 -21.52 8.74
N LYS A 233 13.88 -20.79 9.23
CA LYS A 233 12.50 -21.26 9.31
C LYS A 233 11.74 -21.11 8.00
N THR A 234 12.28 -20.34 7.04
CA THR A 234 11.69 -20.07 5.73
C THR A 234 12.76 -20.06 4.66
N ILE A 235 12.41 -20.46 3.44
CA ILE A 235 13.31 -20.38 2.28
C ILE A 235 13.43 -18.92 1.86
N ARG A 236 14.65 -18.39 1.89
CA ARG A 236 14.99 -17.02 1.48
C ARG A 236 16.07 -17.06 0.42
N ASP A 237 16.21 -15.95 -0.29
CA ASP A 237 17.27 -15.77 -1.27
C ASP A 237 18.62 -15.74 -0.55
N VAL A 238 19.47 -16.71 -0.85
CA VAL A 238 20.80 -16.82 -0.20
C VAL A 238 21.68 -15.61 -0.56
N ASP A 239 21.52 -15.11 -1.78
CA ASP A 239 22.26 -13.94 -2.27
C ASP A 239 21.83 -12.64 -1.55
N ASP A 240 20.56 -12.54 -1.14
CA ASP A 240 20.05 -11.39 -0.35
C ASP A 240 20.43 -11.50 1.14
N ALA A 241 20.62 -12.71 1.66
CA ALA A 241 20.98 -12.93 3.05
C ALA A 241 22.41 -12.49 3.39
N GLY A 242 23.31 -12.50 2.40
CA GLY A 242 24.70 -12.00 2.51
C GLY A 242 24.90 -10.56 2.00
N THR A 243 23.93 -10.01 1.28
CA THR A 243 24.08 -8.74 0.56
C THR A 243 23.01 -7.73 0.95
N SER A 244 22.90 -7.45 2.25
CA SER A 244 22.33 -6.17 2.73
C SER A 244 23.32 -5.02 2.46
N LYS A 245 23.65 -4.81 1.18
CA LYS A 245 24.25 -3.59 0.62
C LYS A 245 23.19 -2.67 0.01
N GLY A 246 21.97 -2.70 0.55
CA GLY A 246 20.99 -1.62 0.40
C GLY A 246 21.08 -0.76 1.65
N GLY A 247 21.47 0.50 1.50
CA GLY A 247 21.77 1.41 2.61
C GLY A 247 20.65 1.55 3.63
N GLN A 248 20.69 0.75 4.69
CA GLN A 248 20.53 1.30 6.01
C GLN A 248 21.92 1.75 6.44
N VAL A 249 22.11 3.06 6.54
CA VAL A 249 23.09 3.61 7.48
C VAL A 249 22.96 2.75 8.73
N ARG A 250 24.05 2.12 9.17
CA ARG A 250 24.11 1.58 10.52
C ARG A 250 23.90 2.78 11.43
N SER A 251 22.64 3.11 11.71
CA SER A 251 22.27 3.90 12.85
C SER A 251 22.93 3.13 13.99
N ALA A 252 24.02 3.69 14.53
CA ALA A 252 24.60 3.19 15.76
C ALA A 252 23.42 2.90 16.67
N GLN A 253 23.32 1.68 17.21
CA GLN A 253 22.34 1.36 18.25
C GLN A 253 22.41 2.54 19.23
N PRO A 254 21.45 3.48 19.21
CA PRO A 254 21.76 4.79 19.72
C PRO A 254 21.87 4.74 21.24
N ASP A 255 21.26 3.73 21.86
CA ASP A 255 21.40 3.30 23.24
C ASP A 255 22.81 2.83 23.63
N THR A 256 23.73 2.67 22.66
CA THR A 256 25.15 2.34 22.88
C THR A 256 26.09 3.51 22.63
N ASP A 257 25.58 4.68 22.25
CA ASP A 257 26.40 5.86 22.02
C ASP A 257 27.03 6.34 23.36
N PRO A 258 28.37 6.39 23.47
CA PRO A 258 29.04 6.73 24.72
C PRO A 258 28.72 8.15 25.19
N ASP A 259 28.49 9.09 24.27
CA ASP A 259 28.17 10.48 24.61
C ASP A 259 26.74 10.59 25.15
N PHE A 260 25.79 9.84 24.56
CA PHE A 260 24.42 9.76 25.05
C PHE A 260 24.38 9.14 26.45
N LEU A 261 25.07 8.01 26.64
CA LEU A 261 25.13 7.33 27.95
C LEU A 261 25.76 8.21 29.02
N ARG A 262 26.83 8.94 28.69
CA ARG A 262 27.46 9.91 29.58
C ARG A 262 26.51 11.06 29.93
N ALA A 263 25.79 11.60 28.94
CA ALA A 263 24.81 12.66 29.17
C ALA A 263 23.67 12.21 30.10
N VAL A 264 23.12 11.01 29.87
CA VAL A 264 22.09 10.42 30.76
C VAL A 264 22.63 10.25 32.18
N GLN A 265 23.84 9.72 32.35
CA GLN A 265 24.45 9.53 33.66
C GLN A 265 24.61 10.85 34.42
N VAL A 266 25.14 11.88 33.76
CA VAL A 266 25.35 13.21 34.36
C VAL A 266 24.03 13.90 34.69
N CYS A 267 23.00 13.76 33.85
CA CYS A 267 21.67 14.27 34.15
C CYS A 267 20.99 13.54 35.32
N LYS A 268 21.29 12.25 35.55
CA LYS A 268 20.80 11.49 36.71
C LYS A 268 21.48 11.89 38.01
N GLU A 269 22.78 12.18 37.96
CA GLU A 269 23.55 12.63 39.12
C GLU A 269 23.12 14.04 39.57
N PHE A 270 22.80 14.91 38.61
CA PHE A 270 22.34 16.27 38.86
C PHE A 270 20.96 16.48 38.22
N PRO A 271 19.87 16.00 38.82
CA PRO A 271 18.54 15.97 38.19
C PRO A 271 17.81 17.32 38.27
N SER A 272 18.18 18.20 39.20
CA SER A 272 17.41 19.43 39.46
C SER A 272 17.69 20.53 38.44
N GLY A 273 16.81 21.52 38.40
CA GLY A 273 17.00 22.76 37.65
C GLY A 273 17.81 23.82 38.39
N SER A 274 18.40 23.49 39.55
CA SER A 274 19.17 24.46 40.33
C SER A 274 20.40 24.97 39.55
N ASP A 275 20.85 26.18 39.88
CA ASP A 275 22.05 26.76 39.24
C ASP A 275 23.29 25.90 39.48
N PHE A 276 23.41 25.29 40.67
CA PHE A 276 24.49 24.35 40.99
C PHE A 276 24.50 23.13 40.06
N ASP A 277 23.36 22.47 39.87
CA ASP A 277 23.25 21.31 38.97
C ASP A 277 23.49 21.70 37.50
N ARG A 278 23.05 22.90 37.10
CA ARG A 278 23.31 23.43 35.75
C ARG A 278 24.81 23.61 35.52
N GLU A 279 25.51 24.26 36.44
CA GLU A 279 26.95 24.50 36.34
C GLU A 279 27.74 23.18 36.34
N LYS A 280 27.36 22.21 37.17
CA LYS A 280 27.98 20.88 37.20
C LYS A 280 27.81 20.10 35.89
N ARG A 281 26.62 20.13 35.28
CA ARG A 281 26.38 19.51 33.97
C ARG A 281 27.21 20.18 32.88
N GLU A 282 27.27 21.51 32.87
CA GLU A 282 28.07 22.29 31.90
C GLU A 282 29.57 21.98 31.99
N SER A 283 30.11 21.97 33.21
CA SER A 283 31.52 21.64 33.46
C SER A 283 31.87 20.20 33.04
N THR A 284 30.95 19.26 33.27
CA THR A 284 31.22 17.83 33.06
C THR A 284 31.01 17.38 31.61
N LEU A 285 30.00 17.91 30.91
CA LEU A 285 29.65 17.50 29.55
C LEU A 285 30.36 18.32 28.47
N GLY A 286 30.82 19.53 28.81
CA GLY A 286 31.40 20.45 27.84
C GLY A 286 30.37 21.10 26.90
N PRO A 287 30.82 22.05 26.06
CA PRO A 287 29.94 22.96 25.31
C PRO A 287 29.11 22.26 24.23
N GLU A 288 29.63 21.21 23.60
CA GLU A 288 28.94 20.49 22.52
C GLU A 288 27.78 19.65 23.05
N LEU A 289 28.06 18.78 24.04
CA LEU A 289 27.05 17.87 24.58
C LEU A 289 25.98 18.61 25.38
N ILE A 290 26.34 19.67 26.10
CA ILE A 290 25.34 20.43 26.86
C ILE A 290 24.33 21.13 25.93
N ARG A 291 24.74 21.52 24.72
CA ARG A 291 23.82 22.10 23.73
C ARG A 291 22.74 21.11 23.31
N ILE A 292 23.14 19.85 23.09
CA ILE A 292 22.22 18.74 22.77
C ILE A 292 21.28 18.46 23.96
N VAL A 293 21.84 18.34 25.17
CA VAL A 293 21.06 18.14 26.41
C VAL A 293 20.02 19.25 26.63
N ARG A 294 20.38 20.52 26.38
CA ARG A 294 19.44 21.65 26.48
C ARG A 294 18.29 21.54 25.48
N LYS A 295 18.53 21.09 24.24
CA LYS A 295 17.45 20.85 23.26
C LYS A 295 16.54 19.69 23.65
N MET A 296 17.09 18.63 24.25
CA MET A 296 16.32 17.45 24.67
C MET A 296 15.67 17.58 26.05
N THR A 297 16.02 18.63 26.80
CA THR A 297 15.72 18.88 28.22
C THR A 297 16.42 17.90 29.19
N SER A 298 17.13 18.45 30.17
CA SER A 298 17.89 17.66 31.16
C SER A 298 16.99 16.79 32.05
N ALA A 299 15.76 17.24 32.33
CA ALA A 299 14.79 16.48 33.12
C ALA A 299 14.41 15.15 32.44
N ARG A 300 14.14 15.17 31.11
CA ARG A 300 13.81 13.95 30.35
C ARG A 300 14.95 12.93 30.35
N LEU A 301 16.19 13.41 30.30
CA LEU A 301 17.36 12.53 30.37
C LEU A 301 17.59 12.00 31.80
N ALA A 302 17.31 12.79 32.83
CA ALA A 302 17.38 12.36 34.22
C ALA A 302 16.34 11.26 34.54
N GLU A 303 15.13 11.38 34.00
CA GLU A 303 14.04 10.40 34.17
C GLU A 303 14.14 9.19 33.24
N CYS A 304 15.19 9.09 32.42
CA CYS A 304 15.37 8.02 31.45
C CYS A 304 15.42 6.64 32.14
N ASP A 305 14.50 5.76 31.77
CA ASP A 305 14.45 4.35 32.19
C ASP A 305 14.83 3.41 31.03
N LYS A 306 14.87 2.10 31.28
CA LYS A 306 15.25 1.10 30.27
C LYS A 306 14.29 1.05 29.07
N PHE A 307 13.05 1.49 29.23
CA PHE A 307 12.01 1.44 28.19
C PHE A 307 12.07 2.68 27.29
N THR A 308 12.36 3.84 27.86
CA THR A 308 12.46 5.13 27.18
C THR A 308 13.84 5.39 26.59
N GLN A 309 14.89 4.70 27.09
CA GLN A 309 16.28 4.88 26.66
C GLN A 309 16.46 4.77 25.14
N LYS A 310 15.86 3.76 24.48
CA LYS A 310 15.98 3.59 23.03
C LYS A 310 15.38 4.74 22.24
N GLN A 311 14.23 5.25 22.70
CA GLN A 311 13.56 6.37 22.07
C GLN A 311 14.35 7.67 22.25
N LEU A 312 14.80 7.95 23.47
CA LEU A 312 15.63 9.12 23.76
C LEU A 312 16.95 9.07 23.01
N ALA A 313 17.56 7.90 22.85
CA ALA A 313 18.80 7.79 22.12
C ALA A 313 18.62 8.05 20.60
N ALA A 314 17.51 7.58 20.03
CA ALA A 314 17.18 7.89 18.63
C ALA A 314 16.98 9.42 18.44
N GLU A 315 16.27 10.06 19.36
CA GLU A 315 16.07 11.52 19.38
C GLU A 315 17.42 12.26 19.54
N TRP A 316 18.31 11.78 20.41
CA TRP A 316 19.66 12.29 20.59
C TRP A 316 20.46 12.30 19.29
N THR A 317 20.38 11.21 18.52
CA THR A 317 21.08 11.10 17.24
C THR A 317 20.57 12.14 16.23
N ILE A 318 19.24 12.31 16.13
CA ILE A 318 18.61 13.30 15.25
C ILE A 318 19.02 14.72 15.65
N VAL A 319 18.95 15.03 16.95
CA VAL A 319 19.32 16.37 17.45
C VAL A 319 20.80 16.67 17.21
N ARG A 320 21.67 15.68 17.41
CA ARG A 320 23.11 15.82 17.16
C ARG A 320 23.42 16.02 15.68
N GLU A 321 22.79 15.25 14.80
CA GLU A 321 22.99 15.38 13.34
C GLU A 321 22.47 16.72 12.82
N GLY A 322 21.33 17.21 13.33
CA GLY A 322 20.82 18.54 12.99
C GLY A 322 21.60 19.72 13.58
N MET A 323 22.67 19.47 14.34
CA MET A 323 23.59 20.49 14.84
C MET A 323 24.93 20.54 14.10
N LYS A 324 25.22 19.55 13.25
CA LYS A 324 26.38 19.55 12.36
C LYS A 324 26.12 20.41 11.13
#